data_AF-A0A952LNY3-F1
#
_entry.id   AF-A0A952LNY3-F1
#
_cell.length_a   1.000
_cell.length_b   1.000
_cell.length_c   1.000
_cell.angle_alpha   90.00
_cell.angle_beta   90.00
_cell.angle_gamma   90.00
#
_symmetry.space_group_name_H-M   'P 1'
#
loop_
_entity.id
_entity.type
_entity.pdbx_description
1 polymer ?
#
loop_
_entity_poly.entity_id
_entity_poly.type
_entity_poly.pdbx_seq_one_letter_code
_entity_poly.pdbx_strand_id
1 'polypeptide(L)'
;MLAGPQISAILYINEKHELVKFISNDRYDTDEKNYNNYPWSTPVVNYKMINGYLLPSDGKVIFHSPDGDFPYGEFEYKSVNYNLTGIEKIW
;
A
#
# COMPACT_ATOMS: atom_id res chain seq x y z
N MET A 1 -19.59 -24.38 -2.17
CA MET A 1 -19.19 -22.95 -2.12
C MET A 1 -17.68 -22.92 -2.15
N LEU A 2 -17.08 -22.39 -3.22
CA LEU A 2 -15.64 -22.10 -3.21
C LEU A 2 -15.49 -20.77 -2.47
N ALA A 3 -14.75 -20.76 -1.36
CA ALA A 3 -14.39 -19.51 -0.70
C ALA A 3 -13.60 -18.64 -1.70
N GLY A 4 -13.90 -17.34 -1.75
CA GLY A 4 -13.13 -16.39 -2.58
C GLY A 4 -11.66 -16.32 -2.14
N PRO A 5 -10.79 -15.65 -2.93
CA PRO A 5 -9.38 -15.49 -2.57
C PRO A 5 -9.27 -14.77 -1.22
N GLN A 6 -8.50 -15.35 -0.29
CA GLN A 6 -8.16 -14.72 0.97
C GLN A 6 -7.00 -13.75 0.74
N ILE A 7 -7.15 -12.52 1.23
CA ILE A 7 -6.10 -11.50 1.22
C ILE A 7 -5.71 -11.16 2.66
N SER A 8 -4.43 -10.91 2.90
CA SER A 8 -3.85 -10.60 4.20
C SER A 8 -2.59 -9.72 4.06
N ALA A 9 -2.38 -8.85 5.05
CA ALA A 9 -1.18 -8.03 5.11
C ALA A 9 -0.70 -7.86 6.56
N ILE A 10 0.62 -7.69 6.72
CA ILE A 10 1.24 -7.31 7.98
C ILE A 10 1.48 -5.80 7.94
N LEU A 11 0.95 -5.07 8.92
CA LEU A 11 1.13 -3.64 9.08
C LEU A 11 2.19 -3.38 10.15
N TYR A 12 3.16 -2.52 9.84
CA TYR A 12 4.21 -2.11 10.75
C TYR A 12 3.92 -0.70 11.24
N ILE A 13 3.79 -0.55 12.56
CA ILE A 13 3.54 0.71 13.23
C ILE A 13 4.77 1.02 14.09
N ASN A 14 5.30 2.24 14.00
CA ASN A 14 6.45 2.66 14.79
C ASN A 14 6.03 3.14 16.20
N GLU A 15 7.01 3.48 17.05
CA GLU A 15 6.77 3.97 18.42
C GLU A 15 5.98 5.29 18.50
N LYS A 16 5.92 6.04 17.39
CA LYS A 16 5.10 7.26 17.27
C LYS A 16 3.66 6.98 16.86
N HIS A 17 3.28 5.70 16.74
CA HIS A 17 1.98 5.23 16.27
C HIS A 17 1.71 5.55 14.79
N GLU A 18 2.76 5.71 13.99
CA GLU A 18 2.67 5.93 12.55
C GLU A 18 2.77 4.58 11.83
N LEU A 19 1.88 4.31 10.87
CA LEU A 19 2.06 3.24 9.90
C LEU A 19 3.30 3.56 9.07
N VAL A 20 4.30 2.69 9.01
CA VAL A 20 5.51 2.93 8.22
C VAL A 20 5.59 2.05 6.98
N LYS A 21 4.89 0.92 6.99
CA LYS A 21 4.91 -0.08 5.92
C LYS A 21 3.79 -1.08 6.09
N PHE A 22 3.23 -1.58 4.99
CA PHE A 22 2.56 -2.87 4.99
C PHE A 22 3.22 -3.85 4.02
N ILE A 23 3.12 -5.15 4.31
CA ILE A 23 3.69 -6.23 3.50
C ILE A 23 2.60 -7.27 3.22
N SER A 24 2.48 -7.72 1.97
CA SER A 24 1.55 -8.78 1.55
C SER A 24 2.23 -9.76 0.58
N ASN A 25 1.80 -11.02 0.65
CA ASN A 25 2.17 -12.10 -0.27
C ASN A 25 0.95 -12.56 -1.09
N ASP A 26 -0.06 -11.71 -1.30
CA ASP A 26 -1.29 -12.14 -1.99
C ASP A 26 -1.24 -11.84 -3.49
N ARG A 27 -0.19 -11.16 -3.96
CA ARG A 27 0.00 -10.84 -5.37
C ARG A 27 1.14 -11.69 -5.94
N TYR A 28 0.78 -12.59 -6.84
CA TYR A 28 1.75 -13.36 -7.60
C TYR A 28 2.42 -12.49 -8.65
N ASP A 29 3.73 -12.70 -8.80
CA ASP A 29 4.46 -12.31 -9.98
C ASP A 29 4.28 -13.40 -11.06
N THR A 30 4.00 -12.99 -12.28
CA THR A 30 3.63 -13.89 -13.38
C THR A 30 4.53 -13.67 -14.59
N ASP A 31 5.53 -14.54 -14.76
CA ASP A 31 6.35 -14.61 -15.98
C ASP A 31 5.75 -15.61 -16.99
N GLU A 32 4.42 -15.59 -17.15
CA GLU A 32 3.58 -16.45 -18.02
C GLU A 32 3.69 -17.99 -17.83
N LYS A 33 4.76 -18.48 -17.18
CA LYS A 33 5.11 -19.89 -17.01
C LYS A 33 5.34 -20.27 -15.55
N ASN A 34 5.75 -19.32 -14.72
CA ASN A 34 6.02 -19.52 -13.30
C ASN A 34 5.21 -18.53 -12.47
N TYR A 35 4.63 -19.02 -11.37
CA TYR A 35 3.92 -18.21 -10.39
C TYR A 35 4.80 -18.09 -9.16
N ASN A 36 5.46 -16.95 -9.01
CA ASN A 36 6.29 -16.69 -7.84
C ASN A 36 5.53 -15.81 -6.86
N ASN A 37 5.50 -16.21 -5.59
CA ASN A 37 4.88 -15.44 -4.54
C ASN A 37 5.96 -14.74 -3.71
N TYR A 38 6.41 -13.59 -4.21
CA TYR A 38 7.35 -12.73 -3.51
C TYR A 38 6.62 -11.56 -2.82
N PRO A 39 7.15 -11.05 -1.70
CA PRO A 39 6.48 -10.02 -0.95
C PRO A 39 6.39 -8.71 -1.73
N TRP A 40 5.25 -8.05 -1.55
CA TRP A 40 5.03 -6.67 -1.95
C TRP A 40 5.02 -5.83 -0.68
N SER A 41 5.66 -4.67 -0.73
CA SER A 41 5.56 -3.71 0.36
C SER A 41 5.14 -2.32 -0.12
N THR A 42 4.46 -1.63 0.78
CA THR A 42 4.11 -0.22 0.58
C THR A 42 4.63 0.57 1.77
N PRO A 43 5.90 1.04 1.72
CA PRO A 43 6.38 1.98 2.71
C PRO A 43 5.67 3.32 2.52
N VAL A 44 5.33 3.96 3.64
CA VAL A 44 4.70 5.28 3.66
C VAL A 44 5.46 6.19 4.62
N VAL A 45 5.60 7.46 4.25
CA VAL A 45 6.47 8.43 4.94
C VAL A 45 5.88 9.83 4.92
N ASN A 46 6.62 10.79 5.46
CA ASN A 46 6.31 12.22 5.43
C ASN A 46 4.93 12.55 6.01
N TYR A 47 4.71 12.12 7.25
CA TYR A 47 3.46 12.41 7.93
C TYR A 47 3.24 13.92 8.07
N LYS A 48 2.06 14.39 7.66
CA LYS A 48 1.66 15.80 7.73
C LYS A 48 0.19 15.94 8.07
N MET A 49 -0.20 17.12 8.54
CA MET A 49 -1.60 17.45 8.80
C MET A 49 -2.34 17.62 7.47
N ILE A 50 -3.29 16.72 7.19
CA ILE A 50 -4.17 16.76 6.02
C ILE A 50 -5.60 16.73 6.54
N ASN A 51 -6.37 17.79 6.26
CA ASN A 51 -7.77 17.93 6.69
C ASN A 51 -8.00 17.64 8.20
N GLY A 52 -7.05 18.04 9.05
CA GLY A 52 -7.13 17.86 10.50
C GLY A 52 -6.60 16.53 11.05
N TYR A 53 -6.07 15.64 10.19
CA TYR A 53 -5.49 14.36 10.60
C TYR A 53 -4.00 14.27 10.26
N LEU A 54 -3.23 13.62 11.12
CA LEU A 54 -1.82 13.31 10.85
C LEU A 54 -1.73 12.05 9.98
N LEU A 55 -1.44 12.21 8.69
CA LEU A 55 -1.47 11.14 7.68
C LEU A 55 -0.14 11.10 6.90
N PRO A 56 0.32 9.93 6.42
CA PRO A 56 1.50 9.86 5.57
C PRO A 56 1.24 10.65 4.29
N SER A 57 2.21 11.39 3.76
CA SER A 57 1.99 12.10 2.50
C SER A 57 2.58 11.46 1.26
N ASP A 58 3.43 10.47 1.46
CA ASP A 58 4.13 9.81 0.36
C ASP A 58 4.12 8.31 0.58
N GLY A 59 3.99 7.57 -0.51
CA GLY A 59 4.03 6.12 -0.50
C GLY A 59 4.76 5.58 -1.73
N LYS A 60 5.32 4.39 -1.60
CA LYS A 60 5.82 3.63 -2.75
C LYS A 60 5.14 2.28 -2.78
N VAL A 61 5.13 1.61 -3.93
CA VAL A 61 4.85 0.18 -3.96
C VAL A 61 6.05 -0.53 -4.57
N ILE A 62 6.56 -1.50 -3.82
CA ILE A 62 7.83 -2.16 -4.06
C ILE A 62 7.56 -3.65 -4.15
N PHE A 63 8.02 -4.25 -5.24
CA PHE A 63 8.12 -5.69 -5.39
C PHE A 63 9.51 -6.14 -4.92
N HIS A 64 9.58 -7.14 -4.04
CA HIS A 64 10.85 -7.65 -3.52
C HIS A 64 11.23 -8.93 -4.24
N SER A 65 11.95 -8.84 -5.35
CA SER A 65 12.42 -10.02 -6.10
C SER A 65 13.76 -10.54 -5.55
N PRO A 66 14.17 -11.77 -5.91
CA PRO A 66 15.52 -12.26 -5.60
C PRO A 66 16.65 -11.42 -6.18
N ASP A 67 16.40 -10.73 -7.29
CA ASP A 67 17.38 -9.88 -7.98
C ASP A 67 17.42 -8.46 -7.40
N GLY A 68 16.44 -8.10 -6.57
CA GLY A 68 16.40 -6.86 -5.81
C GLY A 68 15.01 -6.24 -5.70
N ASP A 69 14.98 -5.08 -5.03
CA ASP A 69 13.77 -4.29 -4.85
C ASP A 69 13.43 -3.54 -6.14
N PHE A 70 12.22 -3.73 -6.63
CA PHE A 70 11.68 -3.05 -7.80
C PHE A 70 10.53 -2.11 -7.41
N PRO A 71 10.81 -0.81 -7.22
CA PRO A 71 9.78 0.20 -7.01
C PRO A 71 9.07 0.49 -8.35
N TYR A 72 7.77 0.24 -8.42
CA TYR A 72 7.00 0.42 -9.65
C TYR A 72 5.90 1.48 -9.55
N GLY A 73 5.72 2.06 -8.37
CA GLY A 73 4.77 3.14 -8.15
C GLY A 73 5.22 4.05 -7.02
N GLU A 74 5.05 5.35 -7.22
CA GLU A 74 5.17 6.38 -6.20
C GLU A 74 3.87 7.15 -6.12
N PHE A 75 3.46 7.47 -4.90
CA PHE A 75 2.18 8.07 -4.59
C PHE A 75 2.41 9.30 -3.75
N GLU A 76 1.75 10.39 -4.13
CA GLU A 76 1.63 11.57 -3.28
C GLU A 76 0.19 11.70 -2.82
N TYR A 77 0.00 11.73 -1.50
CA TYR A 77 -1.31 11.90 -0.89
C TYR A 77 -1.62 13.37 -0.72
N LYS A 78 -2.60 13.84 -1.51
CA LYS A 78 -2.99 15.25 -1.57
C LYS A 78 -4.06 15.62 -0.55
N SER A 79 -5.14 14.85 -0.50
CA SER A 79 -6.29 15.14 0.37
C SER A 79 -7.19 13.91 0.53
N VAL A 80 -8.04 13.94 1.55
CA VAL A 80 -9.06 12.91 1.78
C VAL A 80 -10.30 13.53 2.39
N ASN A 81 -11.45 13.11 1.86
CA ASN A 81 -12.75 13.45 2.38
C ASN A 81 -13.41 12.18 2.92
N TYR A 82 -14.05 12.31 4.07
CA TYR A 82 -14.72 11.20 4.75
C TYR A 82 -16.23 11.43 4.75
N ASN A 83 -16.99 10.34 4.93
CA ASN A 83 -18.45 10.40 5.10
C ASN A 83 -19.19 11.11 3.96
N LEU A 84 -18.69 10.94 2.73
CA LEU A 84 -19.34 11.47 1.54
C LEU A 84 -20.67 10.74 1.29
N THR A 85 -21.71 11.49 0.96
CA THR A 85 -23.02 10.94 0.56
C THR A 85 -23.13 10.69 -0.95
N GLY A 86 -22.07 10.98 -1.69
CA GLY A 86 -21.97 10.78 -3.13
C GLY A 86 -20.52 10.84 -3.60
N ILE A 87 -20.26 10.49 -4.86
CA ILE A 87 -18.93 10.61 -5.45
C ILE A 87 -18.70 12.08 -5.80
N GLU A 88 -17.71 12.70 -5.17
CA GLU A 88 -17.20 14.00 -5.60
C GLU A 88 -16.18 13.79 -6.72
N LYS A 89 -16.38 14.46 -7.85
CA LYS A 89 -15.34 14.56 -8.87
C LYS A 89 -14.30 15.55 -8.40
N ILE A 90 -13.18 14.99 -7.98
CA ILE A 90 -11.93 15.69 -7.85
C ILE A 90 -11.24 15.39 -9.19
N TRP A 91 -11.27 16.37 -10.11
CA TRP A 91 -10.83 16.34 -11.53
C TRP A 91 -11.84 15.79 -12.56
#